data_AF-A0A4Q3DPT9-F1
#
_entry.id   AF-A0A4Q3DPT9-F1
#
_cell.length_a   1.000
_cell.length_b   1.000
_cell.length_c   1.000
_cell.angle_alpha   90.00
_cell.angle_beta   90.00
_cell.angle_gamma   90.00
#
_symmetry.space_group_name_H-M   'P 1'
#
loop_
_entity.id
_entity.type
_entity.pdbx_description
1 polymer ?
#
loop_
_entity_poly.entity_id
_entity_poly.type
_entity_poly.pdbx_seq_one_letter_code
_entity_poly.pdbx_strand_id
1 'polypeptide(L)'
;MLTRVRGNPQMDNGRSTIERITFQHAFTLPGFDRAHRPGTFDVRTDREPLDLSWDAYRLTTTILLVDGPELRAVTVRREDLDEALRRDEAEQ
;
A
#
# COMPACT_ATOMS: atom_id res chain seq x y z
N MET A 1 24.67 19.94 19.22
CA MET A 1 23.58 20.17 18.25
C MET A 1 23.45 18.93 17.38
N LEU A 2 22.47 18.07 17.65
CA LEU A 2 22.10 16.94 16.78
C LEU A 2 20.58 16.87 16.80
N THR A 3 19.96 17.40 15.75
CA THR A 3 18.50 17.38 15.57
C THR A 3 18.10 15.95 15.17
N ARG A 4 17.69 15.16 16.16
CA ARG A 4 17.01 13.89 15.93
C ARG A 4 15.65 14.21 15.33
N VAL A 5 15.50 14.06 14.02
CA VAL A 5 14.21 13.96 13.35
C VAL A 5 13.44 12.82 14.03
N ARG A 6 12.49 13.17 14.90
CA ARG A 6 11.55 12.23 15.48
C ARG A 6 10.73 11.69 14.31
N GLY A 7 10.81 10.39 14.05
CA GLY A 7 9.77 9.69 13.33
C GLY A 7 8.43 10.04 13.98
N ASN A 8 7.46 10.43 13.16
CA ASN A 8 6.12 10.78 13.60
C ASN A 8 5.53 9.64 14.45
N PRO A 9 4.77 9.95 15.52
CA PRO A 9 4.36 8.97 16.51
C PRO A 9 3.42 7.94 15.88
N GLN A 10 3.81 6.68 15.96
CA GLN A 10 2.94 5.53 15.77
C GLN A 10 1.83 5.57 16.83
N MET A 11 0.71 6.22 16.48
CA MET A 11 -0.57 5.95 17.11
C MET A 11 -1.31 5.00 16.19
N ASP A 12 -0.97 3.71 16.25
CA ASP A 12 -1.75 2.68 15.59
C ASP A 12 -2.02 1.58 16.61
N ASN A 13 -3.24 1.61 17.16
CA ASN A 13 -3.80 0.54 17.97
C ASN A 13 -4.26 -0.65 17.08
N GLY A 14 -3.89 -0.64 15.80
CA GLY A 14 -4.12 -1.69 14.83
C GLY A 14 -2.86 -2.46 14.49
N ARG A 15 -3.00 -3.75 14.19
CA ARG A 15 -1.88 -4.54 13.65
C ARG A 15 -1.71 -4.16 12.18
N SER A 16 -0.56 -3.57 11.82
CA SER A 16 -0.20 -3.30 10.43
C SER A 16 0.63 -4.46 9.84
N THR A 17 0.30 -4.94 8.65
CA THR A 17 1.11 -5.91 7.90
C THR A 17 1.75 -5.26 6.69
N ILE A 18 2.98 -5.66 6.35
CA ILE A 18 3.67 -5.21 5.14
C ILE A 18 3.94 -6.44 4.28
N GLU A 19 3.56 -6.37 3.00
CA GLU A 19 3.87 -7.37 1.99
C GLU A 19 4.58 -6.70 0.80
N ARG A 20 5.37 -7.48 0.06
CA ARG A 20 6.02 -7.02 -1.17
C ARG A 20 5.36 -7.66 -2.37
N ILE A 21 5.00 -6.82 -3.32
CA ILE A 21 4.47 -7.24 -4.61
C ILE A 21 5.40 -6.75 -5.72
N THR A 22 5.43 -7.48 -6.83
CA THR A 22 6.23 -7.12 -8.00
C THR A 22 5.32 -7.05 -9.20
N PHE A 23 5.39 -5.93 -9.93
CA PHE A 23 4.82 -5.79 -11.26
C PHE A 23 5.96 -5.90 -12.29
N GLN A 24 5.81 -6.78 -13.27
CA GLN A 24 6.78 -6.98 -14.35
C GLN A 24 6.58 -5.98 -15.49
N HIS A 25 5.35 -5.52 -15.67
CA HIS A 25 4.93 -4.58 -16.69
C HIS A 25 4.45 -3.26 -16.07
N ALA A 26 4.29 -2.23 -16.90
CA ALA A 26 3.71 -0.97 -16.44
C ALA A 26 2.25 -1.20 -16.06
N PHE A 27 1.83 -0.69 -14.91
CA PHE A 27 0.51 -0.95 -14.34
C PHE A 27 -0.21 0.35 -13.97
N THR A 28 -1.54 0.32 -13.95
CA THR A 28 -2.39 1.43 -13.47
C THR A 28 -3.38 0.87 -12.46
N LEU A 29 -3.59 1.59 -11.36
CA LEU A 29 -4.63 1.29 -10.38
C LEU A 29 -5.66 2.41 -10.36
N PRO A 30 -6.91 2.15 -9.94
CA PRO A 30 -7.89 3.20 -9.71
C PRO A 30 -7.33 4.27 -8.77
N GLY A 31 -7.46 5.54 -9.16
CA GLY A 31 -6.89 6.68 -8.43
C GLY A 31 -5.46 7.06 -8.83
N PHE A 32 -4.85 6.36 -9.78
CA PHE A 32 -3.60 6.79 -10.39
C PHE A 32 -3.91 7.68 -11.59
N ASP A 33 -3.24 8.84 -11.70
CA ASP A 33 -3.37 9.73 -12.86
C ASP A 33 -2.70 9.17 -14.12
N ARG A 34 -1.76 8.23 -13.94
CA ARG A 34 -0.95 7.63 -15.03
C ARG A 34 -0.49 6.21 -14.67
N ALA A 35 -0.07 5.47 -15.69
CA ALA A 35 0.62 4.21 -15.48
C ALA A 35 1.93 4.40 -14.70
N HIS A 36 2.13 3.53 -13.72
CA HIS A 36 3.35 3.44 -12.95
C HIS A 36 4.29 2.41 -13.58
N ARG A 37 5.59 2.72 -13.52
CA ARG A 37 6.65 1.83 -14.01
C ARG A 37 6.68 0.51 -13.23
N PRO A 38 7.09 -0.60 -13.87
CA PRO A 38 7.26 -1.90 -13.21
C PRO A 38 8.30 -1.81 -12.07
N GLY A 39 8.22 -2.77 -11.16
CA GLY A 39 9.11 -2.85 -10.01
C GLY A 39 8.48 -3.55 -8.81
N THR A 40 9.22 -3.56 -7.71
CA THR A 40 8.76 -4.10 -6.43
C THR A 40 8.31 -2.98 -5.51
N PHE A 41 7.13 -3.16 -4.91
CA PHE A 41 6.49 -2.17 -4.05
C PHE A 41 6.11 -2.78 -2.71
N ASP A 42 6.25 -1.99 -1.64
CA ASP A 42 5.74 -2.36 -0.33
C ASP A 42 4.25 -1.98 -0.27
N VAL A 43 3.43 -2.93 0.13
CA VAL A 43 2.00 -2.75 0.39
C VAL A 43 1.77 -2.91 1.89
N ARG A 44 1.24 -1.87 2.52
CA ARG A 44 0.87 -1.86 3.92
C ARG A 44 -0.62 -2.07 4.06
N THR A 45 -1.03 -2.99 4.92
CA THR A 45 -2.43 -3.15 5.32
C THR A 45 -2.56 -2.89 6.81
N ASP A 46 -3.27 -1.83 7.16
CA ASP A 46 -3.55 -1.44 8.53
C ASP A 46 -4.89 -2.03 8.97
N ARG A 47 -4.92 -2.69 10.15
CA ARG A 47 -6.12 -3.31 10.73
C ARG A 47 -6.58 -2.54 11.96
N GLU A 48 -7.56 -1.66 11.80
CA GLU A 48 -8.10 -0.89 12.91
C GLU A 48 -9.29 -1.64 13.54
N PRO A 49 -9.24 -1.98 14.85
CA PRO A 49 -10.37 -2.63 15.52
C PRO A 49 -11.55 -1.68 15.63
N LEU A 50 -12.76 -2.20 15.42
CA LEU A 50 -14.00 -1.45 15.58
C LEU A 50 -14.62 -1.74 16.94
N ASP A 51 -15.14 -0.71 17.61
CA ASP A 51 -15.86 -0.85 18.88
C ASP A 51 -17.28 -1.38 18.65
N LEU A 52 -17.37 -2.69 18.45
CA LEU A 52 -18.61 -3.43 18.20
C LEU A 52 -18.71 -4.61 19.17
N SER A 53 -19.91 -5.16 19.32
CA SER A 53 -20.15 -6.34 20.16
C SER A 53 -19.55 -7.64 19.59
N TRP A 54 -18.88 -7.58 18.44
CA TRP A 54 -18.22 -8.70 17.78
C TRP A 54 -16.86 -8.25 17.22
N ASP A 55 -15.95 -9.20 17.02
CA ASP A 55 -14.65 -8.95 16.40
C ASP A 55 -14.80 -8.44 14.96
N ALA A 56 -14.56 -7.15 14.76
CA ALA A 56 -14.58 -6.50 13.47
C ALA A 56 -13.40 -5.54 13.31
N TYR A 57 -12.90 -5.44 12.08
CA TYR A 57 -11.73 -4.63 11.77
C TYR A 57 -12.00 -3.84 10.48
N ARG A 58 -11.60 -2.57 10.47
CA ARG A 58 -11.45 -1.81 9.25
C ARG A 58 -10.07 -2.09 8.67
N LEU A 59 -10.05 -2.54 7.42
CA LEU A 59 -8.81 -2.77 6.68
C LEU A 59 -8.54 -1.58 5.76
N THR A 60 -7.34 -1.02 5.84
CA THR A 60 -6.87 0.02 4.93
C THR A 60 -5.61 -0.46 4.25
N THR A 61 -5.66 -0.66 2.93
CA THR A 61 -4.51 -1.08 2.12
C THR A 61 -3.90 0.11 1.41
N THR A 62 -2.59 0.24 1.51
CA THR A 62 -1.82 1.36 0.97
C THR A 62 -0.60 0.82 0.23
N ILE A 63 -0.42 1.18 -1.02
CA ILE A 63 0.80 0.91 -1.78
C ILE A 63 1.78 2.08 -1.64
N LEU A 64 3.04 1.76 -1.36
CA LEU A 64 4.13 2.74 -1.31
C LEU A 64 4.86 2.75 -2.65
N LEU A 65 4.71 3.84 -3.39
CA LEU A 65 5.27 4.03 -4.72
C LEU A 65 6.48 4.97 -4.65
N VAL A 66 7.54 4.61 -5.39
CA VAL A 66 8.72 5.47 -5.56
C VAL A 66 8.70 6.07 -6.96
N ASP A 67 8.35 7.36 -7.03
CA ASP A 67 8.31 8.13 -8.25
C ASP A 67 9.41 9.20 -8.24
N GLY A 68 10.53 8.90 -8.90
CA GLY A 68 11.73 9.71 -8.82
C GLY A 68 12.28 9.79 -7.38
N PRO A 69 12.52 11.00 -6.82
CA PRO A 69 12.95 11.18 -5.44
C PRO A 69 11.79 11.14 -4.42
N GLU A 70 10.54 11.07 -4.87
CA GLU A 70 9.37 11.13 -3.99
C GLU A 70 8.85 9.73 -3.65
N LEU A 71 8.54 9.53 -2.36
CA LEU A 71 7.77 8.39 -1.89
C LEU A 71 6.31 8.82 -1.76
N ARG A 72 5.41 8.14 -2.47
CA ARG A 72 3.97 8.39 -2.43
C ARG A 72 3.24 7.20 -1.83
N ALA A 73 2.43 7.45 -0.81
CA ALA A 73 1.50 6.47 -0.26
C ALA A 73 0.15 6.64 -0.96
N VAL A 74 -0.35 5.59 -1.60
CA VAL A 74 -1.65 5.60 -2.29
C VAL A 74 -2.55 4.54 -1.68
N THR A 75 -3.70 4.95 -1.16
CA THR A 75 -4.72 4.02 -0.69
C THR A 75 -5.35 3.33 -1.89
N VAL A 76 -5.35 1.99 -1.86
CA VAL A 76 -5.85 1.16 -2.95
C VAL A 76 -6.80 0.12 -2.37
N ARG A 77 -7.76 -0.34 -3.18
CA ARG A 77 -8.55 -1.50 -2.78
C ARG A 77 -7.74 -2.75 -3.03
N ARG A 78 -7.87 -3.72 -2.13
CA ARG A 78 -7.17 -5.00 -2.27
C ARG A 78 -7.61 -5.74 -3.55
N GLU A 79 -8.89 -5.69 -3.88
CA GLU A 79 -9.47 -6.29 -5.08
C GLU A 79 -8.83 -5.76 -6.38
N ASP A 80 -8.62 -4.44 -6.47
CA ASP A 80 -8.02 -3.79 -7.63
C ASP A 80 -6.54 -4.18 -7.78
N LEU A 81 -5.84 -4.30 -6.65
CA LEU A 81 -4.44 -4.72 -6.61
C LEU A 81 -4.29 -6.18 -7.07
N ASP A 82 -5.12 -7.08 -6.55
CA ASP A 82 -5.10 -8.50 -6.91
C ASP A 82 -5.51 -8.71 -8.39
N GLU A 83 -6.40 -7.88 -8.92
CA GLU A 83 -6.72 -7.89 -10.35
C GLU A 83 -5.57 -7.37 -11.22
N ALA A 84 -4.93 -6.28 -10.83
CA ALA A 84 -3.78 -5.74 -11.55
C ALA A 84 -2.61 -6.74 -11.59
N LEU A 85 -2.33 -7.43 -10.49
CA LEU A 85 -1.30 -8.47 -10.44
C LEU A 85 -1.64 -9.65 -11.36
N ARG A 86 -2.89 -10.12 -11.36
CA ARG A 86 -3.33 -11.18 -12.28
C ARG A 86 -3.18 -10.78 -13.76
N ARG A 87 -3.46 -9.52 -14.10
CA ARG A 87 -3.23 -9.00 -15.46
C ARG A 87 -1.75 -8.99 -15.81
N ASP A 88 -0.91 -8.48 -14.90
CA ASP A 88 0.55 -8.43 -15.07
C ASP A 88 1.17 -9.82 -15.31
N GLU A 89 0.71 -10.82 -14.54
CA GLU A 89 1.13 -12.22 -14.70
C GLU A 89 0.65 -12.85 -16.02
N ALA A 90 -0.50 -12.41 -16.54
CA ALA A 90 -1.06 -12.90 -17.79
C ALA A 90 -0.44 -12.24 -19.04
N GLU A 91 0.25 -11.11 -18.89
CA GLU A 91 0.99 -10.45 -19.97
C GLU A 91 2.40 -11.04 -20.19
N GLN A 92 2.70 -12.20 -19.59
CA GLN A 92 3.94 -12.97 -19.83
C GLN A 92 4.13 -13.40 -21.30
#